data_AF-A0A4P7C651-F1
#
_entry.id   AF-A0A4P7C651-F1
#
_cell.length_a   1.000
_cell.length_b   1.000
_cell.length_c   1.000
_cell.angle_alpha   90.00
_cell.angle_beta   90.00
_cell.angle_gamma   90.00
#
_symmetry.space_group_name_H-M   'P 1'
#
loop_
_entity.id
_entity.type
_entity.pdbx_description
1 polymer ?
#
loop_
_entity_poly.entity_id
_entity_poly.type
_entity_poly.pdbx_seq_one_letter_code
_entity_poly.pdbx_strand_id
1 'polypeptide(L)' 'MNEQHRSEGTVDTLKKLLKAAEQGRIIGIAFIGVARGRRVVKGWSGYAGQDPNFALGALRQLDQELLMHARRKRQ' A
#
# COMPACT_ATOMS: atom_id res chain seq x y z
N MET A 1 -12.98 -18.37 -22.34
CA MET A 1 -12.44 -17.00 -22.26
C MET A 1 -12.06 -16.74 -20.82
N ASN A 2 -10.77 -16.66 -20.51
CA ASN A 2 -10.31 -16.34 -19.15
C ASN A 2 -10.29 -14.81 -19.01
N GLU A 3 -11.34 -14.23 -18.45
CA GLU A 3 -11.30 -12.85 -17.99
C GLU A 3 -10.23 -12.74 -16.91
N GLN A 4 -9.09 -12.19 -17.29
CA GLN A 4 -8.11 -11.71 -16.33
C GLN A 4 -8.79 -10.60 -15.51
N HIS A 5 -9.37 -10.94 -14.36
CA HIS A 5 -9.83 -9.93 -13.39
C HIS A 5 -8.63 -9.08 -12.96
N ARG A 6 -8.42 -7.97 -13.65
CA ARG A 6 -7.55 -6.88 -13.25
C ARG A 6 -8.28 -6.19 -12.11
N SER A 7 -7.66 -6.09 -10.94
CA SER A 7 -8.28 -5.39 -9.82
C SER A 7 -8.30 -3.89 -10.12
N GLU A 8 -9.38 -3.41 -10.72
CA GLU A 8 -9.55 -2.01 -11.13
C GLU A 8 -9.31 -1.05 -9.95
N GLY A 9 -9.87 -1.37 -8.77
CA GLY A 9 -9.65 -0.59 -7.55
C GLY A 9 -8.19 -0.52 -7.09
N THR A 10 -7.40 -1.59 -7.33
CA THR A 10 -5.96 -1.59 -7.05
C THR A 10 -5.22 -0.67 -8.02
N VAL A 11 -5.56 -0.76 -9.32
CA VAL A 11 -4.95 0.08 -10.36
C VAL A 11 -5.25 1.55 -10.13
N ASP A 12 -6.48 1.89 -9.76
CA ASP A 12 -6.87 3.28 -9.51
C ASP A 12 -6.18 3.86 -8.27
N THR A 13 -6.01 3.04 -7.23
CA THR A 13 -5.20 3.43 -6.06
C THR A 13 -3.76 3.74 -6.47
N LEU A 14 -3.13 2.88 -7.28
CA LEU A 14 -1.76 3.12 -7.76
C LEU A 14 -1.65 4.38 -8.63
N LYS A 15 -2.63 4.65 -9.50
CA LYS A 15 -2.67 5.90 -10.29
C LYS A 15 -2.78 7.14 -9.41
N LYS A 16 -3.58 7.09 -8.33
CA LYS A 16 -3.69 8.20 -7.37
C LYS A 16 -2.37 8.46 -6.65
N LEU A 17 -1.67 7.39 -6.24
CA LEU A 17 -0.35 7.49 -5.63
C LEU A 17 0.67 8.10 -6.59
N LEU A 18 0.69 7.65 -7.85
CA LEU A 18 1.54 8.22 -8.89
C LEU A 18 1.29 9.73 -9.04
N LYS A 19 0.04 10.15 -9.24
CA LYS A 19 -0.31 11.57 -9.39
C LYS A 19 0.10 12.41 -8.17
N ALA A 20 -0.01 11.85 -6.97
CA ALA A 20 0.44 12.54 -5.76
C ALA A 20 1.97 12.66 -5.69
N ALA A 21 2.71 11.64 -6.14
CA ALA A 21 4.16 11.69 -6.25
C ALA A 21 4.65 12.68 -7.32
N GLU A 22 4.01 12.71 -8.50
CA GLU A 22 4.30 13.68 -9.57
C GLU A 22 4.11 15.13 -9.11
N GLN A 23 3.19 15.36 -8.18
CA GLN A 23 2.93 16.67 -7.56
C GLN A 23 3.84 16.97 -6.35
N GLY A 24 4.80 16.09 -6.03
CA GLY A 24 5.69 16.23 -4.87
C GLY A 24 5.02 16.01 -3.52
N ARG A 25 3.75 15.58 -3.47
CA ARG A 25 3.01 15.34 -2.22
C ARG A 25 3.35 14.02 -1.56
N ILE A 26 3.84 13.05 -2.33
CA ILE A 26 4.40 11.79 -1.84
C ILE A 26 5.87 11.75 -2.24
N ILE A 27 6.76 11.78 -1.24
CA ILE A 27 8.22 11.78 -1.44
C ILE A 27 8.86 10.41 -1.13
N GLY A 28 8.08 9.46 -0.62
CA GLY A 28 8.52 8.11 -0.31
C GLY A 28 7.33 7.16 -0.15
N ILE A 29 7.55 5.88 -0.44
CA ILE A 29 6.54 4.83 -0.31
C ILE A 29 7.19 3.62 0.36
N ALA A 30 6.49 3.05 1.34
CA ALA A 30 6.66 1.67 1.79
C ALA A 30 5.37 0.91 1.46
N PHE A 31 5.48 -0.28 0.87
CA PHE A 31 4.30 -0.98 0.35
C PHE A 31 4.31 -2.48 0.62
N ILE A 32 3.10 -3.02 0.69
CA ILE A 32 2.78 -4.45 0.67
C ILE A 32 1.72 -4.65 -0.42
N GLY A 33 2.06 -5.38 -1.48
CA GLY A 33 1.15 -5.77 -2.55
C GLY A 33 0.74 -7.24 -2.41
N VAL A 34 -0.51 -7.55 -2.74
CA VAL A 34 -1.01 -8.94 -2.78
C VAL A 34 -1.14 -9.37 -4.24
N ALA A 35 -0.30 -10.31 -4.64
CA ALA A 35 -0.35 -10.93 -5.96
C ALA A 35 -1.42 -12.04 -6.00
N ARG A 36 -1.80 -12.43 -7.22
CA ARG A 36 -2.68 -13.59 -7.44
C ARG A 36 -2.08 -14.84 -6.78
N GLY A 37 -2.94 -15.65 -6.15
CA GLY A 37 -2.52 -16.79 -5.35
C GLY A 37 -2.05 -16.42 -3.93
N ARG A 38 -2.42 -15.24 -3.42
CA ARG A 38 -2.13 -14.75 -2.06
C ARG A 38 -0.63 -14.62 -1.74
N ARG A 39 0.21 -14.53 -2.77
CA ARG A 39 1.63 -14.21 -2.59
C ARG A 39 1.78 -12.73 -2.27
N VAL A 40 2.70 -12.38 -1.38
CA VAL A 40 2.93 -11.01 -0.96
C VAL A 40 4.20 -10.47 -1.61
N VAL A 41 4.13 -9.24 -2.13
CA VAL A 41 5.27 -8.47 -2.62
C VAL A 41 5.46 -7.28 -1.68
N LYS A 42 6.71 -6.96 -1.30
CA LYS A 42 7.02 -5.87 -0.39
C LYS A 42 8.21 -5.08 -0.89
N GLY A 43 8.28 -3.80 -0.55
CA GLY A 43 9.40 -2.95 -0.91
C GLY A 43 9.22 -1.52 -0.41
N TRP A 44 10.21 -0.69 -0.72
CA TRP A 44 10.24 0.73 -0.39
C TRP A 44 10.98 1.52 -1.47
N SER A 45 10.70 2.82 -1.56
CA SER A 45 11.38 3.74 -2.48
C SER A 45 11.29 5.19 -1.99
N GLY A 46 12.16 6.05 -2.53
CA GLY A 46 12.27 7.46 -2.18
C GLY A 46 12.70 7.67 -0.73
N TYR A 47 12.11 8.65 -0.07
CA TYR A 47 12.45 9.01 1.31
C TYR A 47 12.26 7.85 2.31
N ALA A 48 11.37 6.90 2.02
CA ALA A 48 11.18 5.71 2.87
C ALA A 48 12.43 4.81 2.95
N GLY A 49 13.30 4.84 1.95
CA GLY A 49 14.60 4.15 2.00
C GLY A 49 15.70 4.98 2.67
N GLN A 50 15.53 6.30 2.75
CA GLN A 50 16.49 7.22 3.38
C GLN A 50 16.27 7.29 4.89
N ASP A 51 15.02 7.22 5.36
CA ASP A 51 14.64 7.12 6.76
C ASP A 51 13.80 5.85 7.04
N PRO A 52 14.48 4.71 7.29
CA PRO A 52 13.79 3.44 7.57
C PRO A 52 12.96 3.47 8.85
N ASN A 53 13.34 4.27 9.86
CA ASN A 53 12.61 4.33 11.13
C ASN A 53 11.26 5.02 10.95
N PHE A 54 11.24 6.10 10.18
CA PHE A 54 9.99 6.75 9.79
C PHE A 54 9.06 5.79 9.02
N ALA A 55 9.60 5.07 8.03
CA ALA A 55 8.83 4.09 7.26
C ALA A 55 8.26 2.96 8.13
N LEU A 56 9.04 2.45 9.09
CA LEU A 56 8.58 1.45 10.06
C LEU A 56 7.47 1.99 10.96
N GLY A 57 7.58 3.24 11.41
CA GLY A 57 6.54 3.92 12.18
C GLY A 57 5.21 3.97 11.42
N ALA A 58 5.25 4.38 10.15
CA ALA A 58 4.07 4.45 9.29
C ALA A 58 3.43 3.06 9.06
N LEU A 59 4.23 2.01 8.85
CA LEU A 59 3.72 0.65 8.69
C LEU A 59 3.06 0.11 9.96
N ARG A 60 3.58 0.44 11.15
CA ARG A 60 2.96 0.07 12.42
C ARG A 60 1.60 0.73 12.64
N GLN A 61 1.47 2.01 12.25
CA GLN A 61 0.17 2.69 12.30
C GLN A 61 -0.84 2.04 11.36
N LEU A 62 -0.42 1.71 10.14
CA LEU A 62 -1.28 1.00 9.18
C LEU A 62 -1.76 -0.37 9.71
N ASP A 63 -0.88 -1.14 10.36
CA ASP A 63 -1.25 -2.41 10.99
C ASP A 63 -2.35 -2.22 12.06
N GLN A 64 -2.20 -1.22 12.92
CA GLN A 64 -3.21 -0.88 13.93
C GLN A 64 -4.55 -0.50 13.29
N GLU A 65 -4.55 0.29 12.23
CA GLU A 65 -5.77 0.66 11.50
C GLU A 65 -6.49 -0.55 10.89
N LEU A 66 -5.73 -1.46 10.27
CA LEU A 66 -6.29 -2.69 9.69
C LEU A 66 -6.89 -3.59 10.76
N LEU A 67 -6.23 -3.73 11.92
CA LEU A 67 -6.76 -4.48 13.06
C LEU A 67 -8.06 -3.86 13.60
N MET A 68 -8.11 -2.53 13.72
CA MET A 68 -9.34 -1.84 14.12
C MET A 68 -10.48 -2.06 13.12
N HIS A 69 -10.20 -1.97 11.82
CA HIS A 69 -11.20 -2.21 10.78
C HIS A 69 -11.71 -3.66 10.81
N ALA A 70 -10.83 -4.64 11.01
CA ALA A 70 -11.21 -6.04 11.13
C ALA A 70 -12.09 -6.32 12.35
N ARG A 71 -11.83 -5.66 13.49
CA ARG A 71 -12.68 -5.76 14.70
C ARG A 71 -14.09 -5.22 14.47
N ARG A 72 -14.21 -4.06 13.81
CA ARG A 72 -15.52 -3.44 13.50
C ARG A 72 -16.40 -4.30 12.60
N LYS A 73 -15.81 -5.08 11.69
CA LYS A 73 -16.56 -5.99 10.80
C LYS A 73 -17.07 -7.28 11.46
N ARG A 74 -16.65 -7.57 12.69
CA ARG A 74 -17.07 -8.77 13.45
C ARG A 74 -18.22 -8.48 14.43
N GLN A 75 -18.62 -7.23 14.57
CA GLN A 75 -19.79 -6.77 15.32
C GLN A 75 -20.96 -6.57 14.36
#